data_AF-E6PG90-F1
#
_entry.id   AF-E6PG90-F1
#
_cell.length_a   1.000
_cell.length_b   1.000
_cell.length_c   1.000
_cell.angle_alpha   90.00
_cell.angle_beta   90.00
_cell.angle_gamma   90.00
#
_symmetry.space_group_name_H-M   'P 1'
#
loop_
_entity.id
_entity.type
_entity.pdbx_description
1 polymer ?
#
loop_
_entity_poly.entity_id
_entity_poly.type
_entity_poly.pdbx_seq_one_letter_code
_entity_poly.pdbx_strand_id
1 'polypeptide(L)'
;MKHRILAFVAILCAVGVFIAPSAIADDLTDVGTIAQSAIASLPAFVSANRQLGAIASQMQQQEAGQMKGAKNDAQRQQIQLAFSQRFNDKQNEILGPLLQRVQLALAAVSAKRKLSVVVDRHIVVYGGQDITTDVLNLVTGTQAIPPVTATPAPSPIGYVDQSVLDNGLPKVKAANDAFAKFAQQQRAIFAAKMQKATTSAEKQQVSVDFNKVLADEQTTLLKPLVSKVRAITATIAEKKHLLVVVDKGDIVFGGTDITQDVRNGLNH
;
A
#
# COMPACT_ATOMS: atom_id res chain seq x y z
N MET A 1 12.02 15.69 -26.35
CA MET A 1 11.34 15.12 -25.17
C MET A 1 11.36 13.59 -25.31
N LYS A 2 12.16 12.88 -24.50
CA LYS A 2 12.22 11.41 -24.53
C LYS A 2 11.27 10.90 -23.44
N HIS A 3 10.07 10.45 -23.81
CA HIS A 3 9.11 9.86 -22.89
C HIS A 3 9.62 8.50 -22.41
N ARG A 4 10.34 8.48 -21.28
CA ARG A 4 10.57 7.27 -20.49
C ARG A 4 9.25 6.94 -19.80
N ILE A 5 8.37 6.23 -20.51
CA ILE A 5 7.23 5.56 -19.88
C ILE A 5 7.83 4.38 -19.11
N LEU A 6 8.27 4.63 -17.88
CA LEU A 6 8.40 3.58 -16.88
C LEU A 6 6.96 3.19 -16.54
N ALA A 7 6.44 2.15 -17.19
CA ALA A 7 5.24 1.49 -16.72
C ALA A 7 5.64 0.72 -15.45
N PHE A 8 5.38 1.31 -14.28
CA PHE A 8 5.33 0.55 -13.05
C PHE A 8 4.11 -0.36 -13.16
N VAL A 9 4.36 -1.61 -13.53
CA VAL A 9 3.33 -2.64 -13.54
C VAL A 9 3.17 -3.11 -12.10
N ALA A 10 2.23 -2.49 -11.39
CA ALA A 10 1.75 -3.02 -10.13
C ALA A 10 1.08 -4.36 -10.42
N ILE A 11 1.51 -5.40 -9.73
CA ILE A 11 0.78 -6.67 -9.77
C ILE A 11 -0.40 -6.44 -8.86
N LEU A 12 -1.51 -5.98 -9.42
CA LEU A 12 -2.81 -6.00 -8.74
C LEU A 12 -3.21 -7.47 -8.55
N CYS A 13 -2.59 -8.13 -7.57
CA CYS A 13 -3.21 -9.23 -6.89
C CYS A 13 -4.40 -8.62 -6.16
N ALA A 14 -5.58 -8.73 -6.74
CA ALA A 14 -6.78 -8.70 -5.91
C ALA A 14 -6.60 -9.89 -4.96
N VAL A 15 -6.15 -9.61 -3.73
CA VAL A 15 -6.19 -10.57 -2.63
C VAL A 15 -7.68 -10.82 -2.42
N GLY A 16 -8.19 -11.81 -3.15
CA GLY A 16 -9.58 -12.19 -3.05
C GLY A 16 -9.85 -12.60 -1.62
N VAL A 17 -11.01 -12.23 -1.10
CA VAL A 17 -11.53 -12.77 0.16
C VAL A 17 -11.58 -14.29 -0.01
N PHE A 18 -10.56 -14.98 0.51
CA PHE A 18 -10.53 -16.43 0.55
C PHE A 18 -11.25 -16.85 1.82
N ILE A 19 -12.40 -17.49 1.65
CA ILE A 19 -13.16 -18.07 2.75
C ILE A 19 -12.90 -19.58 2.70
N ALA A 20 -12.22 -20.14 3.70
CA ALA A 20 -12.11 -21.59 3.83
C ALA A 20 -13.51 -22.20 4.12
N PRO A 21 -13.98 -23.23 3.40
CA PRO A 21 -15.38 -23.70 3.48
C PRO A 21 -15.84 -24.35 4.80
N SER A 22 -15.06 -24.35 5.87
CA SER A 22 -15.37 -25.18 7.04
C SER A 22 -14.79 -24.69 8.37
N ALA A 23 -14.98 -23.40 8.69
CA ALA A 23 -14.66 -22.87 10.02
C ALA A 23 -15.41 -21.58 10.42
N ILE A 24 -16.51 -21.20 9.75
CA ILE A 24 -17.38 -20.11 10.26
C ILE A 24 -18.36 -20.72 11.24
N ALA A 25 -17.89 -21.06 12.44
CA ALA A 25 -18.77 -21.50 13.53
C ALA A 25 -18.39 -20.93 14.90
N ASP A 26 -17.30 -20.17 15.03
CA ASP A 26 -17.08 -19.34 16.20
C ASP A 26 -17.39 -17.88 15.87
N ASP A 27 -18.22 -17.29 16.72
CA ASP A 27 -18.65 -15.90 16.70
C ASP A 27 -17.40 -14.99 16.60
N LEU A 28 -17.15 -14.39 15.42
CA LEU A 28 -16.05 -13.45 15.11
C LEU A 28 -16.22 -12.12 15.88
N THR A 29 -16.40 -12.21 17.19
CA THR A 29 -16.52 -11.08 18.11
C THR A 29 -15.18 -10.42 18.36
N ASP A 30 -14.07 -11.04 17.99
CA ASP A 30 -12.73 -10.52 18.18
C ASP A 30 -12.26 -9.55 17.08
N VAL A 31 -13.13 -9.23 16.11
CA VAL A 31 -12.85 -8.28 15.02
C VAL A 31 -13.39 -6.90 15.36
N GLY A 32 -12.49 -5.91 15.42
CA GLY A 32 -12.84 -4.49 15.50
C GLY A 32 -12.92 -3.84 14.13
N THR A 33 -13.77 -2.82 14.00
CA THR A 33 -13.81 -1.93 12.84
C THR A 33 -13.61 -0.50 13.28
N ILE A 34 -12.95 0.29 12.44
CA ILE A 34 -12.73 1.70 12.74
C ILE A 34 -12.82 2.58 11.49
N ALA A 35 -13.40 3.76 11.67
CA ALA A 35 -13.39 4.79 10.65
C ALA A 35 -12.08 5.59 10.71
N GLN A 36 -11.09 5.24 9.90
CA GLN A 36 -9.84 6.02 9.85
C GLN A 36 -10.09 7.47 9.44
N SER A 37 -11.10 7.71 8.60
CA SER A 37 -11.53 9.07 8.23
C SER A 37 -11.93 9.92 9.44
N ALA A 38 -12.56 9.32 10.46
CA ALA A 38 -12.93 10.03 11.68
C ALA A 38 -11.69 10.43 12.50
N ILE A 39 -10.69 9.55 12.60
CA ILE A 39 -9.40 9.87 13.24
C ILE A 39 -8.68 10.98 12.46
N ALA A 40 -8.57 10.85 11.14
CA ALA A 40 -7.91 11.84 10.29
C ALA A 40 -8.59 13.22 10.35
N SER A 41 -9.90 13.25 10.59
CA SER A 41 -10.68 14.50 10.73
C SER A 41 -10.53 15.18 12.11
N LEU A 42 -9.84 14.56 13.07
CA LEU A 42 -9.64 15.15 14.38
C LEU A 42 -8.95 16.52 14.29
N PRO A 43 -9.38 17.52 15.08
CA PRO A 43 -8.79 18.87 15.04
C PRO A 43 -7.27 18.89 15.19
N ALA A 44 -6.72 18.00 16.02
CA ALA A 44 -5.28 17.85 16.20
C ALA A 44 -4.57 17.48 14.88
N PHE A 45 -5.07 16.48 14.16
CA PHE A 45 -4.51 16.06 12.86
C PHE A 45 -4.70 17.14 11.78
N VAL A 46 -5.86 17.79 11.73
CA VAL A 46 -6.11 18.92 10.80
C VAL A 46 -5.15 20.07 11.09
N SER A 47 -4.89 20.39 12.36
CA SER A 47 -3.96 21.44 12.76
C SER A 47 -2.51 21.08 12.41
N ALA A 48 -2.09 19.84 12.68
CA ALA A 48 -0.78 19.31 12.32
C ALA A 48 -0.53 19.35 10.81
N ASN A 49 -1.51 18.93 10.01
CA ASN A 49 -1.42 18.98 8.55
C ASN A 49 -1.29 20.42 8.02
N ARG A 50 -2.02 21.38 8.61
CA ARG A 50 -1.85 22.80 8.26
C ARG A 50 -0.44 23.31 8.61
N GLN A 51 0.07 22.97 9.79
CA GLN A 51 1.43 23.34 10.20
C GLN A 51 2.48 22.75 9.26
N LEU A 52 2.35 21.47 8.89
CA LEU A 52 3.25 20.83 7.93
C LEU A 52 3.19 21.47 6.55
N GLY A 53 2.01 21.86 6.07
CA GLY A 53 1.88 22.61 4.81
C GLY A 53 2.57 23.98 4.84
N ALA A 54 2.47 24.69 5.97
CA ALA A 54 3.17 25.96 6.17
C ALA A 54 4.70 25.77 6.22
N ILE A 55 5.17 24.76 6.95
CA ILE A 55 6.58 24.37 7.04
C ILE A 55 7.12 23.96 5.65
N ALA A 56 6.38 23.15 4.89
CA ALA A 56 6.75 22.75 3.54
C ALA A 56 6.95 23.98 2.64
N SER A 57 6.00 24.92 2.67
CA SER A 57 6.06 26.15 1.87
C SER A 57 7.25 27.02 2.25
N GLN A 58 7.48 27.21 3.55
CA GLN A 58 8.61 28.01 4.05
C GLN A 58 9.95 27.37 3.68
N MET A 59 10.08 26.06 3.88
CA MET A 59 11.31 25.36 3.57
C MET A 59 11.55 25.37 2.05
N GLN A 60 10.54 25.17 1.21
CA GLN A 60 10.72 25.18 -0.25
C GLN A 60 11.32 26.51 -0.76
N GLN A 61 10.97 27.63 -0.12
CA GLN A 61 11.59 28.93 -0.42
C GLN A 61 13.08 28.96 -0.01
N GLN A 62 13.43 28.38 1.15
CA GLN A 62 14.81 28.26 1.61
C GLN A 62 15.64 27.33 0.72
N GLU A 63 15.06 26.22 0.25
CA GLU A 63 15.71 25.31 -0.69
C GLU A 63 15.99 26.03 -2.02
N ALA A 64 15.00 26.72 -2.58
CA ALA A 64 15.16 27.48 -3.83
C ALA A 64 16.25 28.56 -3.70
N GLY A 65 16.34 29.24 -2.55
CA GLY A 65 17.42 30.19 -2.25
C GLY A 65 18.80 29.54 -2.21
N GLN A 66 18.93 28.41 -1.50
CA GLN A 66 20.20 27.67 -1.39
C GLN A 66 20.61 27.03 -2.72
N MET A 67 19.65 26.55 -3.51
CA MET A 67 19.89 25.97 -4.83
C MET A 67 20.43 26.99 -5.83
N LYS A 68 20.04 28.28 -5.73
CA LYS A 68 20.63 29.36 -6.54
C LYS A 68 22.09 29.64 -6.19
N GLY A 69 22.52 29.37 -4.95
CA GLY A 69 23.89 29.53 -4.49
C GLY A 69 24.78 28.29 -4.66
N ALA A 70 24.22 27.18 -5.16
CA ALA A 70 24.95 25.94 -5.32
C ALA A 70 25.92 26.02 -6.51
N LYS A 71 27.19 25.62 -6.28
CA LYS A 71 28.28 25.78 -7.26
C LYS A 71 28.38 24.61 -8.25
N ASN A 72 27.83 23.45 -7.92
CA ASN A 72 27.87 22.24 -8.74
C ASN A 72 26.70 21.30 -8.41
N ASP A 73 26.52 20.25 -9.22
CA ASP A 73 25.44 19.28 -9.07
C ASP A 73 25.53 18.45 -7.79
N ALA A 74 26.75 18.17 -7.30
CA ALA A 74 26.95 17.47 -6.03
C ALA A 74 26.38 18.27 -4.85
N GLN A 75 26.63 19.59 -4.81
CA GLN A 75 26.10 20.48 -3.77
C GLN A 75 24.58 20.60 -3.87
N ARG A 76 24.02 20.66 -5.08
CA ARG A 76 22.56 20.65 -5.30
C ARG A 76 21.91 19.37 -4.77
N GLN A 77 22.51 18.21 -5.05
CA GLN A 77 22.00 16.92 -4.58
C GLN A 77 22.04 16.82 -3.05
N GLN A 78 23.10 17.33 -2.42
CA GLN A 78 23.22 17.35 -0.95
C GLN A 78 22.17 18.27 -0.30
N ILE A 79 21.91 19.46 -0.89
CA ILE A 79 20.85 20.37 -0.42
C ILE A 79 19.49 19.66 -0.47
N GLN A 80 19.18 18.96 -1.56
CA GLN A 80 17.93 18.25 -1.73
C GLN A 80 17.76 17.09 -0.73
N LEU A 81 18.83 16.33 -0.47
CA LEU A 81 18.83 15.27 0.54
C LEU A 81 18.60 15.82 1.95
N ALA A 82 19.35 16.86 2.33
CA ALA A 82 19.22 17.50 3.64
C ALA A 82 17.82 18.11 3.83
N PHE A 83 17.25 18.67 2.77
CA PHE A 83 15.89 19.19 2.77
C PHE A 83 14.85 18.10 3.05
N SER A 84 14.92 17.00 2.30
CA SER A 84 14.01 15.86 2.47
C SER A 84 14.11 15.27 3.87
N GLN A 85 15.33 15.12 4.40
CA GLN A 85 15.56 14.65 5.77
C GLN A 85 14.91 15.58 6.79
N ARG A 86 15.20 16.89 6.74
CA ARG A 86 14.62 17.87 7.68
C ARG A 86 13.10 17.90 7.63
N PHE A 87 12.50 17.77 6.44
CA PHE A 87 11.06 17.71 6.30
C PHE A 87 10.48 16.44 6.95
N ASN A 88 11.09 15.28 6.72
CA ASN A 88 10.68 14.03 7.35
C ASN A 88 10.82 14.09 8.88
N ASP A 89 11.89 14.70 9.39
CA ASP A 89 12.09 14.89 10.83
C ASP A 89 10.99 15.77 11.43
N LYS A 90 10.65 16.89 10.77
CA LYS A 90 9.55 17.77 11.20
C LYS A 90 8.19 17.10 11.11
N GLN A 91 7.97 16.27 10.09
CA GLN A 91 6.78 15.45 9.97
C GLN A 91 6.65 14.49 11.15
N ASN A 92 7.72 13.78 11.50
CA ASN A 92 7.75 12.86 12.64
C ASN A 92 7.60 13.57 13.98
N GLU A 93 8.19 14.76 14.15
CA GLU A 93 8.06 15.58 15.36
C GLU A 93 6.60 16.01 15.60
N ILE A 94 5.89 16.39 14.53
CA ILE A 94 4.52 16.91 14.62
C ILE A 94 3.49 15.78 14.66
N LEU A 95 3.61 14.77 13.79
CA LEU A 95 2.65 13.67 13.68
C LEU A 95 2.96 12.50 14.60
N GLY A 96 4.23 12.24 14.91
CA GLY A 96 4.67 11.08 15.70
C GLY A 96 3.91 10.93 17.02
N PRO A 97 3.83 11.98 17.87
CA PRO A 97 3.08 11.90 19.13
C PRO A 97 1.58 11.66 18.93
N LEU A 98 0.98 12.21 17.87
CA LEU A 98 -0.44 12.00 17.54
C LEU A 98 -0.69 10.55 17.09
N LEU A 99 0.16 10.03 16.21
CA LEU A 99 0.10 8.65 15.73
C LEU A 99 0.34 7.66 16.87
N GLN A 100 1.31 7.92 17.75
CA GLN A 100 1.56 7.11 18.93
C GLN A 100 0.35 7.10 19.87
N ARG A 101 -0.30 8.26 20.08
CA ARG A 101 -1.52 8.33 20.89
C ARG A 101 -2.65 7.49 20.29
N VAL A 102 -2.83 7.52 18.96
CA VAL A 102 -3.80 6.67 18.25
C VAL A 102 -3.46 5.19 18.42
N GLN A 103 -2.20 4.80 18.26
CA GLN A 103 -1.76 3.42 18.47
C GLN A 103 -2.03 2.92 19.89
N LEU A 104 -1.75 3.75 20.90
CA LEU A 104 -2.05 3.43 22.30
C LEU A 104 -3.56 3.31 22.54
N ALA A 105 -4.36 4.21 21.99
CA ALA A 105 -5.82 4.14 22.09
C ALA A 105 -6.37 2.86 21.45
N LEU A 106 -5.90 2.52 20.25
CA LEU A 106 -6.27 1.28 19.56
C LEU A 106 -5.90 0.05 20.40
N ALA A 107 -4.69 0.00 20.94
CA ALA A 107 -4.24 -1.11 21.77
C ALA A 107 -5.07 -1.23 23.06
N ALA A 108 -5.37 -0.11 23.73
CA ALA A 108 -6.17 -0.08 24.94
C ALA A 108 -7.62 -0.55 24.70
N VAL A 109 -8.26 -0.07 23.63
CA VAL A 109 -9.63 -0.48 23.29
C VAL A 109 -9.65 -1.94 22.85
N SER A 110 -8.68 -2.37 22.04
CA SER A 110 -8.56 -3.76 21.59
C SER A 110 -8.37 -4.70 22.75
N ALA A 111 -7.50 -4.38 23.72
CA ALA A 111 -7.33 -5.19 24.92
C ALA A 111 -8.60 -5.24 25.77
N LYS A 112 -9.27 -4.09 25.97
CA LYS A 112 -10.53 -4.01 26.73
C LYS A 112 -11.65 -4.84 26.10
N ARG A 113 -11.74 -4.83 24.78
CA ARG A 113 -12.76 -5.56 23.99
C ARG A 113 -12.32 -6.94 23.52
N LYS A 114 -11.12 -7.38 23.90
CA LYS A 114 -10.50 -8.66 23.50
C LYS A 114 -10.44 -8.85 21.99
N LEU A 115 -10.12 -7.79 21.26
CA LEU A 115 -10.00 -7.80 19.80
C LEU A 115 -8.62 -8.30 19.38
N SER A 116 -8.59 -9.22 18.42
CA SER A 116 -7.35 -9.76 17.82
C SER A 116 -6.90 -8.93 16.62
N VAL A 117 -7.82 -8.20 16.00
CA VAL A 117 -7.60 -7.41 14.79
C VAL A 117 -8.57 -6.24 14.72
N VAL A 118 -8.11 -5.11 14.19
CA VAL A 118 -8.93 -3.95 13.83
C VAL A 118 -8.69 -3.65 12.36
N VAL A 119 -9.76 -3.63 11.59
CA VAL A 119 -9.75 -3.32 10.16
C VAL A 119 -10.43 -1.99 9.89
N ASP A 120 -10.15 -1.40 8.73
CA ASP A 120 -10.89 -0.22 8.31
C ASP A 120 -12.34 -0.57 8.01
N ARG A 121 -13.26 0.25 8.52
CA ARG A 121 -14.70 0.05 8.34
C ARG A 121 -15.13 0.08 6.87
N HIS A 122 -14.40 0.72 5.95
CA HIS A 122 -14.82 0.79 4.54
C HIS A 122 -14.77 -0.56 3.80
N ILE A 123 -13.98 -1.52 4.29
CA ILE A 123 -13.92 -2.87 3.68
C ILE A 123 -14.93 -3.86 4.29
N VAL A 124 -15.65 -3.44 5.34
CA VAL A 124 -16.56 -4.32 6.08
C VAL A 124 -18.00 -4.11 5.60
N VAL A 125 -18.59 -5.16 5.04
CA VAL A 125 -20.00 -5.14 4.60
C VAL A 125 -20.94 -5.49 5.77
N TYR A 126 -20.54 -6.46 6.61
CA TYR A 126 -21.35 -6.94 7.72
C TYR A 126 -20.45 -7.51 8.83
N GLY A 127 -20.81 -7.26 10.09
CA GLY A 127 -20.08 -7.75 11.27
C GLY A 127 -19.04 -6.78 11.82
N GLY A 128 -18.29 -7.27 12.82
CA GLY A 128 -17.25 -6.52 13.53
C GLY A 128 -17.80 -5.50 14.55
N GLN A 129 -17.00 -5.24 15.58
CA GLN A 129 -17.30 -4.24 16.61
C GLN A 129 -16.78 -2.86 16.19
N ASP A 130 -17.65 -1.90 15.92
CA ASP A 130 -17.22 -0.51 15.69
C ASP A 130 -16.62 0.06 16.98
N ILE A 131 -15.31 0.33 16.96
CA ILE A 131 -14.57 0.92 18.08
C ILE A 131 -14.26 2.41 17.87
N THR A 132 -14.78 3.02 16.81
CA THR A 132 -14.47 4.40 16.41
C THR A 132 -14.66 5.38 17.58
N THR A 133 -15.82 5.35 18.23
CA THR A 133 -16.12 6.27 19.34
C THR A 133 -15.20 6.05 20.54
N ASP A 134 -14.92 4.81 20.92
CA ASP A 134 -14.03 4.51 22.05
C ASP A 134 -12.61 5.01 21.81
N VAL A 135 -12.09 4.78 20.60
CA VAL A 135 -10.76 5.25 20.21
C VAL A 135 -10.72 6.77 20.15
N LEU A 136 -11.72 7.41 19.56
CA LEU A 136 -11.80 8.89 19.51
C LEU A 136 -11.83 9.48 20.92
N ASN A 137 -12.60 8.90 21.83
CA ASN A 137 -12.67 9.36 23.22
C ASN A 137 -11.31 9.27 23.92
N LEU A 138 -10.55 8.19 23.73
CA LEU A 138 -9.20 8.08 24.29
C LEU A 138 -8.21 9.05 23.63
N VAL A 139 -8.25 9.17 22.29
CA VAL A 139 -7.34 10.06 21.55
C VAL A 139 -7.59 11.53 21.89
N THR A 140 -8.84 11.93 22.08
CA THR A 140 -9.20 13.33 22.42
C THR A 140 -9.18 13.62 23.92
N GLY A 141 -9.20 12.59 24.77
CA GLY A 141 -9.10 12.74 26.21
C GLY A 141 -7.79 13.41 26.64
N THR A 142 -7.81 14.05 27.80
CA THR A 142 -6.61 14.72 28.38
C THR A 142 -5.73 13.75 29.18
N GLN A 143 -6.26 12.56 29.50
CA GLN A 143 -5.54 11.56 30.28
C GLN A 143 -4.46 10.85 29.45
N ALA A 144 -3.38 10.47 30.13
CA ALA A 144 -2.39 9.57 29.55
C ALA A 144 -3.05 8.21 29.28
N ILE A 145 -2.82 7.68 28.08
CA ILE A 145 -3.29 6.34 27.72
C ILE A 145 -2.22 5.37 28.21
N PRO A 146 -2.54 4.43 29.13
CA PRO A 146 -1.54 3.50 29.62
C PRO A 146 -1.03 2.62 28.48
N PRO A 147 0.29 2.39 28.38
CA PRO A 147 0.84 1.49 27.39
C PRO A 147 0.34 0.07 27.63
N VAL A 148 -0.28 -0.52 26.62
CA VAL A 148 -0.59 -1.95 26.61
C VAL A 148 0.64 -2.66 26.07
N THR A 149 1.29 -3.45 26.92
CA THR A 149 2.49 -4.23 26.57
C THR A 149 2.16 -5.59 25.94
N ALA A 150 0.88 -6.00 25.97
CA ALA A 150 0.44 -7.25 25.37
C ALA A 150 0.21 -7.07 23.85
N THR A 151 0.94 -7.85 23.05
CA THR A 151 0.60 -8.07 21.64
C THR A 151 -0.75 -8.80 21.60
N PRO A 152 -1.71 -8.36 20.76
CA PRO A 152 -2.96 -9.11 20.57
C PRO A 152 -2.67 -10.57 20.21
N ALA A 153 -3.53 -11.48 20.64
CA ALA A 153 -3.42 -12.87 20.22
C ALA A 153 -3.47 -12.94 18.67
N PRO A 154 -2.74 -13.88 18.04
CA PRO A 154 -2.80 -14.08 16.60
C PRO A 154 -4.25 -14.22 16.14
N SER A 155 -4.64 -13.40 15.16
CA SER A 155 -5.99 -13.40 14.62
C SER A 155 -6.13 -14.47 13.53
N PRO A 156 -7.30 -15.10 13.37
CA PRO A 156 -7.63 -15.84 12.15
C PRO A 156 -7.67 -14.93 10.91
N ILE A 157 -7.64 -13.61 11.07
CA ILE A 157 -7.45 -12.65 9.97
C ILE A 157 -5.96 -12.43 9.75
N GLY A 158 -5.47 -12.87 8.60
CA GLY A 158 -4.13 -12.57 8.14
C GLY A 158 -4.08 -11.34 7.23
N TYR A 159 -2.87 -10.84 7.02
CA TYR A 159 -2.63 -9.81 6.01
C TYR A 159 -1.31 -10.00 5.29
N VAL A 160 -1.25 -9.42 4.10
CA VAL A 160 -0.07 -9.35 3.25
C VAL A 160 0.16 -7.90 2.85
N ASP A 161 1.40 -7.44 2.96
CA ASP A 161 1.81 -6.18 2.35
C ASP A 161 2.11 -6.38 0.86
N GLN A 162 1.16 -6.02 0.01
CA GLN A 162 1.30 -6.16 -1.44
C GLN A 162 2.45 -5.31 -1.99
N SER A 163 2.74 -4.15 -1.39
CA SER A 163 3.83 -3.29 -1.84
C SER A 163 5.21 -3.96 -1.67
N VAL A 164 5.36 -4.78 -0.62
CA VAL A 164 6.56 -5.58 -0.38
C VAL A 164 6.66 -6.73 -1.37
N LEU A 165 5.54 -7.36 -1.73
CA LEU A 165 5.52 -8.43 -2.73
C LEU A 165 5.81 -7.89 -4.14
N ASP A 166 5.19 -6.78 -4.53
CA ASP A 166 5.38 -6.19 -5.87
C ASP A 166 6.82 -5.72 -6.09
N ASN A 167 7.40 -5.03 -5.11
CA ASN A 167 8.74 -4.43 -5.25
C ASN A 167 9.87 -5.39 -4.87
N GLY A 168 9.58 -6.45 -4.11
CA GLY A 168 10.58 -7.35 -3.53
C GLY A 168 10.88 -8.62 -4.34
N LEU A 169 10.13 -8.90 -5.40
CA LEU A 169 10.19 -10.21 -6.10
C LEU A 169 11.03 -10.16 -7.38
N PRO A 170 12.13 -10.95 -7.49
CA PRO A 170 12.94 -11.04 -8.71
C PRO A 170 12.14 -11.41 -9.96
N LYS A 171 11.11 -12.24 -9.82
CA LYS A 171 10.25 -12.69 -10.92
C LYS A 171 9.39 -11.55 -11.50
N VAL A 172 8.99 -10.58 -10.67
CA VAL A 172 8.27 -9.38 -11.11
C VAL A 172 9.18 -8.48 -11.93
N LYS A 173 10.43 -8.29 -11.45
CA LYS A 173 11.45 -7.59 -12.23
C LYS A 173 11.70 -8.25 -13.59
N ALA A 174 11.82 -9.58 -13.62
CA ALA A 174 12.03 -10.31 -14.87
C ALA A 174 10.85 -10.17 -15.85
N ALA A 175 9.61 -10.23 -15.36
CA ALA A 175 8.41 -9.99 -16.17
C ALA A 175 8.38 -8.55 -16.73
N ASN A 176 8.74 -7.56 -15.92
CA ASN A 176 8.83 -6.16 -16.36
C ASN A 176 9.91 -5.97 -17.43
N ASP A 177 11.08 -6.59 -17.25
CA ASP A 177 12.16 -6.54 -18.24
C ASP A 177 11.76 -7.22 -19.57
N ALA A 178 11.04 -8.34 -19.51
CA ALA A 178 10.51 -9.04 -20.67
C ALA A 178 9.45 -8.20 -21.40
N PHE A 179 8.50 -7.62 -20.66
CA PHE A 179 7.48 -6.73 -21.21
C PHE A 179 8.09 -5.49 -21.88
N ALA A 180 9.09 -4.87 -21.25
CA ALA A 180 9.78 -3.71 -21.82
C ALA A 180 10.45 -4.03 -23.16
N LYS A 181 11.08 -5.20 -23.28
CA LYS A 181 11.67 -5.69 -24.53
C LYS A 181 10.61 -5.95 -25.58
N PHE A 182 9.51 -6.62 -25.22
CA PHE A 182 8.38 -6.87 -26.12
C PHE A 182 7.76 -5.56 -26.62
N ALA A 183 7.50 -4.61 -25.73
CA ALA A 183 6.94 -3.31 -26.09
C ALA A 183 7.86 -2.52 -27.05
N GLN A 184 9.18 -2.63 -26.88
CA GLN A 184 10.14 -2.02 -27.81
C GLN A 184 10.05 -2.64 -29.21
N GLN A 185 9.96 -3.97 -29.30
CA GLN A 185 9.81 -4.68 -30.57
C GLN A 185 8.48 -4.32 -31.26
N GLN A 186 7.38 -4.34 -30.50
CA GLN A 186 6.06 -4.00 -31.02
C GLN A 186 5.96 -2.55 -31.49
N ARG A 187 6.70 -1.61 -30.87
CA ARG A 187 6.76 -0.21 -31.35
C ARG A 187 7.38 -0.09 -32.74
N ALA A 188 8.40 -0.89 -33.04
CA ALA A 188 9.00 -0.93 -34.38
C ALA A 188 7.99 -1.46 -35.42
N ILE A 189 7.27 -2.53 -35.07
CA ILE A 189 6.22 -3.12 -35.91
C ILE A 189 5.06 -2.12 -36.12
N PHE A 190 4.64 -1.44 -35.06
CA PHE A 190 3.63 -0.39 -35.12
C PHE A 190 4.06 0.76 -36.03
N ALA A 191 5.28 1.29 -35.88
CA ALA A 191 5.80 2.35 -36.74
C ALA A 191 5.81 1.92 -38.22
N ALA A 192 6.24 0.69 -38.52
CA ALA A 192 6.23 0.15 -39.87
C ALA A 192 4.80 -0.01 -40.44
N LYS A 193 3.84 -0.51 -39.63
CA LYS A 193 2.43 -0.63 -40.03
C LYS A 193 1.77 0.74 -40.23
N MET A 194 2.09 1.73 -39.39
CA MET A 194 1.58 3.09 -39.50
C MET A 194 2.06 3.82 -40.75
N GLN A 195 3.29 3.55 -41.22
CA GLN A 195 3.80 4.08 -42.49
C GLN A 195 3.10 3.46 -43.71
N LYS A 196 2.63 2.21 -43.60
CA LYS A 196 1.91 1.49 -44.67
C LYS A 196 0.40 1.79 -44.67
N ALA A 197 -0.16 2.19 -43.54
CA ALA A 197 -1.56 2.57 -43.42
C ALA A 197 -1.82 3.93 -44.10
N THR A 198 -2.65 3.93 -45.15
CA THR A 198 -2.91 5.12 -45.96
C THR A 198 -4.23 5.80 -45.57
N THR A 199 -5.16 5.04 -44.99
CA THR A 199 -6.47 5.56 -44.56
C THR A 199 -6.51 5.79 -43.04
N SER A 200 -7.43 6.67 -42.62
CA SER A 200 -7.68 6.93 -41.19
C SER A 200 -8.18 5.69 -40.45
N ALA A 201 -8.96 4.84 -41.12
CA ALA A 201 -9.49 3.58 -40.56
C ALA A 201 -8.36 2.57 -40.30
N GLU A 202 -7.42 2.40 -41.23
CA GLU A 202 -6.26 1.52 -41.05
C GLU A 202 -5.35 2.01 -39.92
N LYS A 203 -5.08 3.32 -39.84
CA LYS A 203 -4.27 3.91 -38.76
C LYS A 203 -4.91 3.69 -37.39
N GLN A 204 -6.23 3.80 -37.31
CA GLN A 204 -6.98 3.51 -36.09
C GLN A 204 -6.86 2.03 -35.71
N GLN A 205 -7.06 1.12 -36.68
CA GLN A 205 -6.94 -0.32 -36.43
C GLN A 205 -5.54 -0.72 -35.96
N VAL A 206 -4.49 -0.18 -36.59
CA VAL A 206 -3.09 -0.44 -36.21
C VAL A 206 -2.81 0.02 -34.77
N SER A 207 -3.45 1.10 -34.32
CA SER A 207 -3.34 1.60 -32.94
C SER A 207 -4.08 0.71 -31.94
N VAL A 208 -5.29 0.26 -32.29
CA VAL A 208 -6.07 -0.69 -31.48
C VAL A 208 -5.33 -2.03 -31.34
N ASP A 209 -4.84 -2.59 -32.44
CA ASP A 209 -4.09 -3.84 -32.46
C ASP A 209 -2.81 -3.73 -31.62
N PHE A 210 -2.08 -2.63 -31.73
CA PHE A 210 -0.88 -2.40 -30.93
C PHE A 210 -1.18 -2.36 -29.43
N ASN A 211 -2.20 -1.59 -29.02
CA ASN A 211 -2.62 -1.53 -27.62
C ASN A 211 -3.10 -2.89 -27.11
N LYS A 212 -3.86 -3.63 -27.92
CA LYS A 212 -4.33 -4.97 -27.59
C LYS A 212 -3.17 -5.94 -27.38
N VAL A 213 -2.21 -5.98 -28.30
CA VAL A 213 -1.06 -6.89 -28.18
C VAL A 213 -0.21 -6.57 -26.94
N LEU A 214 -0.05 -5.30 -26.58
CA LEU A 214 0.61 -4.96 -25.32
C LEU A 214 -0.20 -5.40 -24.09
N ALA A 215 -1.51 -5.20 -24.08
CA ALA A 215 -2.36 -5.63 -22.96
C ALA A 215 -2.40 -7.16 -22.80
N ASP A 216 -2.44 -7.89 -23.92
CA ASP A 216 -2.43 -9.35 -23.96
C ASP A 216 -1.10 -9.91 -23.44
N GLU A 217 0.03 -9.33 -23.86
CA GLU A 217 1.35 -9.73 -23.38
C GLU A 217 1.52 -9.42 -21.88
N GLN A 218 1.08 -8.24 -21.45
CA GLN A 218 1.11 -7.87 -20.03
C GLN A 218 0.31 -8.88 -19.20
N THR A 219 -0.89 -9.23 -19.64
CA THR A 219 -1.72 -10.25 -18.98
C THR A 219 -1.03 -11.61 -18.97
N THR A 220 -0.41 -12.00 -20.08
CA THR A 220 0.29 -13.28 -20.22
C THR A 220 1.48 -13.40 -19.26
N LEU A 221 2.25 -12.32 -19.09
CA LEU A 221 3.41 -12.31 -18.19
C LEU A 221 3.01 -12.26 -16.71
N LEU A 222 1.93 -11.55 -16.36
CA LEU A 222 1.54 -11.33 -14.97
C LEU A 222 0.60 -12.40 -14.40
N LYS A 223 -0.33 -12.93 -15.20
CA LYS A 223 -1.32 -13.92 -14.75
C LYS A 223 -0.71 -15.13 -14.04
N PRO A 224 0.40 -15.76 -14.51
CA PRO A 224 1.01 -16.86 -13.76
C PRO A 224 1.63 -16.41 -12.43
N LEU A 225 2.17 -15.19 -12.37
CA LEU A 225 2.70 -14.62 -11.12
C LEU A 225 1.57 -14.40 -10.11
N VAL A 226 0.48 -13.76 -10.52
CA VAL A 226 -0.73 -13.56 -9.69
C VAL A 226 -1.25 -14.90 -9.18
N SER A 227 -1.35 -15.91 -10.06
CA SER A 227 -1.84 -17.24 -9.70
C SER A 227 -0.92 -17.92 -8.69
N LYS A 228 0.40 -17.79 -8.84
CA LYS A 228 1.38 -18.35 -7.91
C LYS A 228 1.36 -17.64 -6.56
N VAL A 229 1.29 -16.31 -6.53
CA VAL A 229 1.10 -15.54 -5.28
C VAL A 229 -0.16 -16.00 -4.57
N ARG A 230 -1.28 -16.07 -5.30
CA ARG A 230 -2.57 -16.52 -4.76
C ARG A 230 -2.49 -17.91 -4.15
N ALA A 231 -1.88 -18.87 -4.86
CA ALA A 231 -1.75 -20.25 -4.39
C ALA A 231 -0.88 -20.34 -3.13
N ILE A 232 0.25 -19.64 -3.10
CA ILE A 232 1.15 -19.63 -1.93
C ILE A 232 0.47 -18.98 -0.73
N THR A 233 -0.21 -17.86 -0.92
CA THR A 233 -1.00 -17.21 0.13
C THR A 233 -2.06 -18.17 0.68
N ALA A 234 -2.76 -18.90 -0.18
CA ALA A 234 -3.73 -19.91 0.26
C ALA A 234 -3.08 -21.04 1.08
N THR A 235 -1.96 -21.62 0.60
CA THR A 235 -1.23 -22.65 1.36
C THR A 235 -0.77 -22.16 2.73
N ILE A 236 -0.30 -20.91 2.82
CA ILE A 236 0.15 -20.34 4.10
C ILE A 236 -1.04 -20.04 5.01
N ALA A 237 -2.14 -19.52 4.46
CA ALA A 237 -3.37 -19.29 5.20
C ALA A 237 -3.90 -20.58 5.82
N GLU A 238 -3.97 -21.67 5.03
CA GLU A 238 -4.36 -23.00 5.54
C GLU A 238 -3.42 -23.48 6.64
N LYS A 239 -2.09 -23.39 6.42
CA LYS A 239 -1.08 -23.80 7.40
C LYS A 239 -1.17 -23.03 8.72
N LYS A 240 -1.59 -21.76 8.66
CA LYS A 240 -1.72 -20.88 9.82
C LYS A 240 -3.15 -20.78 10.35
N HIS A 241 -4.07 -21.59 9.83
CA HIS A 241 -5.48 -21.59 10.21
C HIS A 241 -6.14 -20.21 10.06
N LEU A 242 -5.75 -19.46 9.03
CA LEU A 242 -6.32 -18.15 8.71
C LEU A 242 -7.63 -18.33 7.94
N LEU A 243 -8.67 -17.65 8.39
CA LEU A 243 -10.00 -17.65 7.78
C LEU A 243 -10.09 -16.72 6.58
N VAL A 244 -9.34 -15.62 6.63
CA VAL A 244 -9.30 -14.61 5.57
C VAL A 244 -7.92 -13.95 5.56
N VAL A 245 -7.46 -13.55 4.37
CA VAL A 245 -6.27 -12.73 4.19
C VAL A 245 -6.67 -11.47 3.43
N VAL A 246 -6.25 -10.32 3.91
CA VAL A 246 -6.51 -9.00 3.30
C VAL A 246 -5.20 -8.25 2.99
N ASP A 247 -5.28 -7.11 2.31
CA ASP A 247 -4.12 -6.25 2.11
C ASP A 247 -3.75 -5.50 3.41
N LYS A 248 -2.46 -5.20 3.60
CA LYS A 248 -1.98 -4.44 4.76
C LYS A 248 -2.67 -3.08 4.89
N GLY A 249 -3.03 -2.44 3.78
CA GLY A 249 -3.75 -1.15 3.78
C GLY A 249 -5.10 -1.20 4.50
N ASP A 250 -5.69 -2.38 4.63
CA ASP A 250 -6.98 -2.58 5.27
C ASP A 250 -6.87 -2.90 6.77
N ILE A 251 -5.67 -3.22 7.26
CA ILE A 251 -5.40 -3.54 8.66
C ILE A 251 -4.91 -2.29 9.41
N VAL A 252 -5.63 -1.93 10.47
CA VAL A 252 -5.29 -0.80 11.34
C VAL A 252 -4.49 -1.26 12.57
N PHE A 253 -4.84 -2.40 13.15
CA PHE A 253 -4.17 -2.95 14.33
C PHE A 253 -4.32 -4.48 14.42
N GLY A 254 -3.33 -5.17 14.98
CA GLY A 254 -3.35 -6.63 15.13
C GLY A 254 -3.28 -7.39 13.80
N GLY A 255 -3.93 -8.55 13.74
CA GLY A 255 -3.88 -9.45 12.57
C GLY A 255 -2.61 -10.30 12.50
N THR A 256 -2.63 -11.32 11.65
CA THR A 256 -1.48 -12.21 11.44
C THR A 256 -0.72 -11.82 10.17
N ASP A 257 0.48 -11.23 10.32
CA ASP A 257 1.35 -10.92 9.18
C ASP A 257 1.89 -12.21 8.53
N ILE A 258 1.59 -12.42 7.25
CA ILE A 258 2.15 -13.51 6.46
C ILE A 258 2.97 -13.02 5.27
N THR A 259 3.28 -11.72 5.20
CA THR A 259 4.00 -11.10 4.07
C THR A 259 5.32 -11.81 3.80
N GLN A 260 6.09 -12.10 4.85
CA GLN A 260 7.38 -12.75 4.75
C GLN A 260 7.26 -14.21 4.32
N ASP A 261 6.28 -14.93 4.86
CA ASP A 261 6.03 -16.32 4.50
C ASP A 261 5.68 -16.44 3.00
N VAL A 262 4.80 -15.54 2.51
CA VAL A 262 4.39 -15.49 1.11
C VAL A 262 5.58 -15.15 0.22
N ARG A 263 6.37 -14.13 0.59
CA ARG A 263 7.58 -13.74 -0.14
C ARG A 263 8.58 -14.89 -0.23
N ASN A 264 8.80 -15.61 0.86
CA ASN A 264 9.73 -16.74 0.89
C ASN A 264 9.20 -17.89 0.02
N GLY A 265 7.92 -18.22 0.10
CA GLY A 265 7.30 -19.23 -0.76
C GLY A 265 7.39 -18.90 -2.26
N LEU A 266 7.43 -17.62 -2.62
CA LEU A 266 7.55 -17.17 -4.02
C LEU A 266 8.97 -17.28 -4.58
N ASN A 267 9.98 -17.26 -3.71
CA ASN A 267 11.39 -17.42 -4.09
C ASN A 267 11.79 -18.89 -4.35
N HIS A 268 10.96 -19.83 -3.89
CA HIS A 268 11.04 -21.25 -4.23
C HIS A 268 10.08 -21.61 -5.40
#